data_AF-A0A2N2ADZ9-F1
#
_entry.id   AF-A0A2N2ADZ9-F1
#
_cell.length_a   1.000
_cell.length_b   1.000
_cell.length_c   1.000
_cell.angle_alpha   90.00
_cell.angle_beta   90.00
_cell.angle_gamma   90.00
#
_symmetry.space_group_name_H-M   'P 1'
#
loop_
_entity.id
_entity.type
_entity.pdbx_description
1 polymer ?
#
loop_
_entity_poly.entity_id
_entity_poly.type
_entity_poly.pdbx_seq_one_letter_code
_entity_poly.pdbx_strand_id
1 'polypeptide(L)'
;MQWDFSPEHIVKGEIGYGLEQFRNDLAEELRANLGTDDPAAFQQSFDLIYDMCYWLATGRDFAAFARTLPEDPPLDVHILQPIKEHMRDNIAMLGAILQRLIMDGVEAGMVLDQALNAAARHHSAIVGAGPATLRTPSGCGA
;
A
#
# COMPACT_ATOMS: atom_id res chain seq x y z
N MET A 1 8.89 5.35 11.00
CA MET A 1 8.00 4.80 12.05
C MET A 1 8.76 3.75 12.86
N GLN A 2 8.48 3.59 14.16
CA GLN A 2 8.93 2.42 14.94
C GLN A 2 7.77 1.88 15.76
N TRP A 3 7.48 0.57 15.63
CA TRP A 3 6.45 -0.12 16.40
C TRP A 3 7.10 -0.92 17.53
N ASP A 4 6.44 -0.95 18.69
CA ASP A 4 6.83 -1.81 19.83
C ASP A 4 6.34 -3.26 19.68
N PHE A 5 5.77 -3.60 18.52
CA PHE A 5 5.20 -4.91 18.23
C PHE A 5 5.62 -5.40 16.84
N SER A 6 5.53 -6.71 16.63
CA SER A 6 5.88 -7.35 15.36
C SER A 6 4.64 -7.56 14.47
N PRO A 7 4.82 -7.77 13.16
CA PRO A 7 3.75 -8.20 12.27
C PRO A 7 3.02 -9.48 12.76
N GLU A 8 3.71 -10.36 13.50
CA GLU A 8 3.12 -11.58 14.04
C GLU A 8 2.03 -11.29 15.08
N HIS A 9 2.22 -10.27 15.93
CA HIS A 9 1.20 -9.86 16.91
C HIS A 9 -0.07 -9.36 16.21
N ILE A 10 0.06 -8.74 15.03
CA ILE A 10 -1.09 -8.31 14.22
C ILE A 10 -1.85 -9.50 13.65
N VAL A 11 -1.14 -10.45 13.03
CA VAL A 11 -1.77 -11.65 12.45
C VAL A 11 -2.54 -12.45 13.50
N LYS A 12 -1.98 -12.55 14.71
CA LYS A 12 -2.60 -13.23 15.85
C LYS A 12 -3.79 -12.46 16.45
N GLY A 13 -4.02 -11.20 16.05
CA GLY A 13 -5.06 -10.34 16.61
C GLY A 13 -4.76 -9.85 18.03
N GLU A 14 -3.50 -9.93 18.47
CA GLU A 14 -3.06 -9.46 19.79
C GLU A 14 -3.01 -7.93 19.86
N ILE A 15 -2.82 -7.28 18.71
CA ILE A 15 -2.75 -5.83 18.55
C ILE A 15 -3.79 -5.39 17.50
N GLY A 16 -4.66 -4.45 17.88
CA GLY A 16 -5.71 -3.89 17.01
C GLY A 16 -5.22 -2.80 16.05
N TYR A 17 -4.01 -2.95 15.50
CA TYR A 17 -3.43 -1.97 14.57
C TYR A 17 -3.83 -2.34 13.13
N GLY A 18 -4.63 -1.47 12.52
CA GLY A 18 -5.29 -1.71 11.23
C GLY A 18 -4.81 -0.82 10.10
N LEU A 19 -5.46 -0.97 8.94
CA LEU A 19 -5.05 -0.33 7.69
C LEU A 19 -5.10 1.21 7.73
N GLU A 20 -6.12 1.77 8.37
CA GLU A 20 -6.27 3.23 8.51
C GLU A 20 -5.15 3.84 9.34
N GLN A 21 -4.86 3.22 10.49
CA GLN A 21 -3.77 3.62 11.37
C GLN A 21 -2.45 3.58 10.60
N PHE A 22 -2.15 2.45 9.93
CA PHE A 22 -0.96 2.30 9.10
C PHE A 22 -0.81 3.36 8.01
N ARG A 23 -1.89 3.73 7.32
CA ARG A 23 -1.83 4.76 6.28
C ARG A 23 -1.52 6.14 6.83
N ASN A 24 -2.11 6.52 7.96
CA ASN A 24 -1.85 7.81 8.60
C ASN A 24 -0.39 7.92 9.03
N ASP A 25 0.05 6.88 9.73
CA ASP A 25 1.38 6.65 10.22
C ASP A 25 2.45 6.71 9.10
N LEU A 26 2.22 6.02 7.99
CA LEU A 26 3.09 6.08 6.80
C LEU A 26 3.09 7.47 6.17
N ALA A 27 1.93 8.14 6.11
CA ALA A 27 1.83 9.48 5.54
C ALA A 27 2.62 10.51 6.36
N GLU A 28 2.60 10.41 7.69
CA GLU A 28 3.41 11.25 8.57
C GLU A 28 4.91 11.04 8.35
N GLU A 29 5.34 9.77 8.28
CA GLU A 29 6.73 9.43 7.99
C GLU A 29 7.18 9.98 6.63
N LEU A 30 6.38 9.81 5.59
CA LEU A 30 6.72 10.30 4.26
C LEU A 30 6.71 11.83 4.19
N ARG A 31 5.80 12.51 4.91
CA ARG A 31 5.80 13.97 5.01
C ARG A 31 7.12 14.50 5.58
N ALA A 32 7.63 13.84 6.61
CA ALA A 32 8.89 14.24 7.24
C ALA A 32 10.12 14.03 6.34
N ASN A 33 10.05 13.12 5.36
CA ASN A 33 11.21 12.69 4.57
C ASN A 33 11.21 13.17 3.11
N LEU A 34 10.05 13.36 2.47
CA LEU A 34 9.95 13.74 1.06
C LEU A 34 10.31 15.21 0.80
N GLY A 35 10.24 16.06 1.84
CA GLY A 35 10.66 17.47 1.75
C GLY A 35 9.85 18.33 0.76
N THR A 36 8.65 17.88 0.38
CA THR A 36 7.73 18.65 -0.47
C THR A 36 6.67 19.34 0.38
N ASP A 37 6.51 20.64 0.17
CA ASP A 37 5.47 21.45 0.80
C ASP A 37 4.16 21.48 -0.03
N ASP A 38 4.19 20.97 -1.27
CA ASP A 38 3.01 20.90 -2.13
C ASP A 38 2.15 19.68 -1.76
N PRO A 39 0.91 19.89 -1.28
CA PRO A 39 0.01 18.80 -0.92
C PRO A 39 -0.34 17.87 -2.09
N ALA A 40 -0.40 18.40 -3.32
CA ALA A 40 -0.75 17.59 -4.50
C ALA A 40 0.41 16.66 -4.89
N ALA A 41 1.63 17.19 -4.98
CA ALA A 41 2.83 16.40 -5.19
C ALA A 41 3.02 15.35 -4.08
N PHE A 42 2.82 15.75 -2.81
CA PHE A 42 2.89 14.81 -1.69
C PHE A 42 1.91 13.65 -1.86
N GLN A 43 0.65 13.94 -2.18
CA GLN A 43 -0.38 12.92 -2.33
C GLN A 43 -0.02 11.93 -3.45
N GLN A 44 0.46 12.41 -4.60
CA GLN A 44 0.88 11.56 -5.71
C GLN A 44 2.07 10.66 -5.35
N SER A 45 3.08 11.20 -4.66
CA SER A 45 4.21 10.41 -4.17
C SER A 45 3.78 9.40 -3.11
N PHE A 46 2.90 9.79 -2.19
CA PHE A 46 2.36 8.92 -1.15
C PHE A 46 1.60 7.74 -1.77
N ASP A 47 0.69 8.00 -2.71
CA ASP A 47 -0.11 6.95 -3.36
C ASP A 47 0.79 5.99 -4.13
N LEU A 48 1.80 6.51 -4.84
CA LEU A 48 2.78 5.67 -5.55
C LEU A 48 3.61 4.78 -4.61
N ILE A 49 4.11 5.32 -3.51
CA ILE A 49 4.88 4.56 -2.51
C ILE A 49 3.99 3.53 -1.82
N TYR A 50 2.76 3.92 -1.47
CA TYR A 50 1.80 3.02 -0.86
C TYR A 50 1.43 1.87 -1.80
N ASP A 51 1.16 2.15 -3.08
CA ASP A 51 0.86 1.14 -4.09
C ASP A 51 2.02 0.17 -4.29
N MET A 52 3.26 0.67 -4.26
CA MET A 52 4.45 -0.17 -4.25
C MET A 52 4.49 -1.09 -3.02
N CYS A 53 4.26 -0.55 -1.83
CA CYS A 53 4.24 -1.34 -0.59
C CYS A 53 3.16 -2.41 -0.63
N TYR A 54 1.95 -2.05 -1.07
CA TYR A 54 0.83 -2.97 -1.23
C TYR A 54 1.13 -4.07 -2.25
N TRP A 55 1.68 -3.71 -3.41
CA TRP A 55 2.07 -4.67 -4.45
C TRP A 55 3.03 -5.72 -3.92
N LEU A 56 4.06 -5.29 -3.20
CA LEU A 56 5.07 -6.18 -2.61
C LEU A 56 4.51 -7.00 -1.44
N ALA A 57 3.64 -6.41 -0.62
CA ALA A 57 2.99 -7.09 0.50
C ALA A 57 2.10 -8.25 0.02
N THR A 58 1.54 -8.16 -1.19
CA THR A 58 0.76 -9.24 -1.83
C THR A 58 1.64 -10.31 -2.50
N GLY A 59 2.97 -10.26 -2.33
CA GLY A 59 3.92 -11.26 -2.83
C GLY A 59 4.33 -11.10 -4.28
N ARG A 60 4.01 -9.96 -4.92
CA ARG A 60 4.42 -9.65 -6.29
C ARG A 60 5.82 -9.02 -6.29
N ASP A 61 6.53 -9.09 -7.41
CA ASP A 61 7.90 -8.56 -7.50
C ASP A 61 7.96 -7.08 -7.92
N PHE A 62 9.02 -6.40 -7.51
CA PHE A 62 9.25 -4.99 -7.83
C PHE A 62 9.48 -4.74 -9.33
N ALA A 63 10.09 -5.69 -10.06
CA ALA A 63 10.33 -5.50 -11.49
C ALA A 63 9.01 -5.53 -12.28
N ALA A 64 8.02 -6.31 -11.84
CA ALA A 64 6.67 -6.25 -12.36
C ALA A 64 5.98 -4.92 -12.02
N PHE A 65 6.14 -4.39 -10.81
CA PHE A 65 5.60 -3.08 -10.42
C PHE A 65 6.17 -1.96 -11.30
N ALA A 66 7.49 -1.91 -11.47
CA ALA A 66 8.17 -0.90 -12.27
C ALA A 66 7.67 -0.84 -13.72
N ARG A 67 7.27 -1.99 -14.30
CA ARG A 67 6.69 -2.07 -15.65
C ARG A 67 5.27 -1.54 -15.76
N THR A 68 4.56 -1.38 -14.63
CA THR A 68 3.21 -0.80 -14.62
C THR A 68 3.23 0.72 -14.54
N LEU A 69 4.37 1.32 -14.20
CA LEU A 69 4.48 2.76 -14.05
C LEU A 69 4.23 3.49 -15.38
N PRO A 70 3.65 4.70 -15.33
CA PRO A 70 3.47 5.54 -16.51
C PRO A 70 4.83 6.06 -17.01
N GLU A 71 4.83 6.70 -18.18
CA GLU A 71 6.04 7.29 -18.77
C GLU A 71 6.66 8.39 -17.89
N ASP A 72 5.83 9.16 -17.18
CA ASP A 72 6.23 10.23 -16.27
C ASP A 72 5.62 9.99 -14.86
N PRO A 73 6.24 9.11 -14.04
CA PRO A 73 5.75 8.83 -12.70
C PRO A 73 6.14 9.93 -11.71
N PRO A 74 5.35 10.16 -10.64
CA PRO A 74 5.71 11.09 -9.56
C PRO A 74 7.07 10.84 -8.93
N LEU A 75 7.52 9.57 -8.93
CA LEU A 75 8.86 9.16 -8.52
C LEU A 75 9.39 8.15 -9.52
N ASP A 76 10.60 8.39 -10.01
CA ASP A 76 11.26 7.48 -10.93
C ASP A 76 11.62 6.14 -10.26
N VAL A 77 11.72 5.08 -11.08
CA VAL A 77 12.13 3.73 -10.64
C VAL A 77 13.45 3.75 -9.86
N HIS A 78 14.40 4.60 -10.26
CA HIS A 78 15.70 4.71 -9.59
C HIS A 78 15.61 5.31 -8.18
N ILE A 79 14.56 6.11 -7.90
CA ILE A 79 14.24 6.63 -6.56
C ILE A 79 13.38 5.63 -5.79
N LEU A 80 12.46 4.92 -6.47
CA LEU A 80 11.62 3.90 -5.83
C LEU A 80 12.43 2.71 -5.31
N GLN A 81 13.50 2.31 -5.99
CA GLN A 81 14.35 1.20 -5.56
C GLN A 81 14.95 1.38 -4.15
N PRO A 82 15.63 2.49 -3.80
CA PRO A 82 16.11 2.70 -2.44
C PRO A 82 14.95 2.89 -1.45
N ILE A 83 13.86 3.57 -1.82
CA ILE A 83 12.67 3.69 -0.97
C ILE A 83 12.14 2.31 -0.60
N LYS A 84 12.02 1.40 -1.55
CA LYS A 84 11.61 0.01 -1.33
C LYS A 84 12.46 -0.68 -0.26
N GLU A 85 13.79 -0.49 -0.29
CA GLU A 85 14.69 -1.08 0.71
C GLU A 85 14.45 -0.50 2.12
N HIS A 86 14.09 0.78 2.22
CA HIS A 86 13.68 1.41 3.47
C HIS A 86 12.27 1.00 3.93
N MET A 87 11.40 0.66 2.99
CA MET A 87 10.02 0.26 3.25
C MET A 87 9.85 -1.23 3.60
N ARG A 88 10.93 -2.00 3.76
CA ARG A 88 10.84 -3.45 4.03
C ARG A 88 9.96 -3.80 5.23
N ASP A 89 10.12 -3.08 6.33
CA ASP A 89 9.32 -3.31 7.54
C ASP A 89 7.87 -2.87 7.32
N ASN A 90 7.65 -1.75 6.61
CA ASN A 90 6.32 -1.29 6.20
C ASN A 90 5.59 -2.30 5.32
N ILE A 91 6.29 -2.92 4.37
CA ILE A 91 5.76 -3.98 3.49
C ILE A 91 5.33 -5.20 4.32
N ALA A 92 6.19 -5.64 5.25
CA ALA A 92 5.88 -6.78 6.12
C ALA A 92 4.68 -6.50 7.03
N MET A 93 4.61 -5.30 7.61
CA MET A 93 3.49 -4.87 8.46
C MET A 93 2.17 -4.81 7.68
N LEU A 94 2.19 -4.22 6.47
CA LEU A 94 1.02 -4.18 5.60
C LEU A 94 0.55 -5.59 5.21
N GLY A 95 1.48 -6.50 4.91
CA GLY A 95 1.16 -7.90 4.65
C GLY A 95 0.44 -8.57 5.84
N ALA A 96 0.90 -8.34 7.06
CA ALA A 96 0.26 -8.85 8.27
C ALA A 96 -1.14 -8.26 8.51
N ILE A 97 -1.34 -6.97 8.26
CA ILE A 97 -2.66 -6.32 8.35
C ILE A 97 -3.62 -6.97 7.34
N LEU A 98 -3.20 -7.14 6.09
CA LEU A 98 -4.02 -7.78 5.05
C LEU A 98 -4.34 -9.24 5.41
N GLN A 99 -3.37 -9.98 5.92
CA GLN A 99 -3.57 -11.34 6.39
C GLN A 99 -4.57 -11.39 7.55
N ARG A 100 -4.48 -10.48 8.53
CA ARG A 100 -5.44 -10.43 9.64
C ARG A 100 -6.86 -10.16 9.14
N LEU A 101 -7.03 -9.21 8.21
CA LEU A 101 -8.34 -8.94 7.60
C LEU A 101 -8.94 -10.17 6.91
N ILE A 102 -8.12 -10.97 6.24
CA ILE A 102 -8.55 -12.22 5.61
C ILE A 102 -8.91 -13.25 6.70
N MET A 103 -8.08 -13.39 7.73
CA MET A 103 -8.31 -14.31 8.85
C MET A 103 -9.59 -13.96 9.62
N ASP A 104 -9.87 -12.68 9.88
CA ASP A 104 -11.12 -12.22 10.50
C ASP A 104 -12.35 -12.71 9.70
N GLY A 105 -12.29 -12.62 8.37
CA GLY A 105 -13.36 -13.12 7.49
C GLY A 105 -13.53 -14.63 7.60
N VAL A 106 -12.43 -15.38 7.62
CA VAL A 106 -12.45 -16.85 7.76
C VAL A 106 -12.98 -17.27 9.14
N GLU A 107 -12.54 -16.61 10.21
CA GLU A 107 -13.01 -16.83 11.58
C GLU A 107 -14.51 -16.49 11.72
N ALA A 108 -15.01 -15.51 10.96
CA ALA A 108 -16.43 -15.18 10.85
C ALA A 108 -17.25 -16.16 9.96
N GLY A 109 -16.61 -17.21 9.42
CA GLY A 109 -17.27 -18.27 8.64
C GLY A 109 -17.29 -18.04 7.13
N MET A 110 -16.57 -17.04 6.61
CA MET A 110 -16.40 -16.88 5.16
C MET A 110 -15.47 -17.98 4.60
N VAL A 111 -15.74 -18.42 3.38
CA VAL A 111 -14.73 -19.20 2.62
C VAL A 111 -13.59 -18.28 2.20
N LEU A 112 -12.40 -18.84 1.98
CA LEU A 112 -11.19 -18.07 1.70
C LEU A 112 -11.37 -17.06 0.55
N ASP A 113 -11.96 -17.47 -0.57
CA ASP A 113 -12.19 -16.57 -1.71
C ASP A 113 -13.10 -15.38 -1.35
N GLN A 114 -14.07 -15.58 -0.48
CA GLN A 114 -14.94 -14.50 0.00
C GLN A 114 -14.20 -13.57 0.95
N ALA A 115 -13.37 -14.11 1.84
CA ALA A 115 -12.54 -13.34 2.76
C ALA A 115 -11.50 -12.49 2.00
N LEU A 116 -10.87 -13.05 0.97
CA LEU A 116 -9.96 -12.32 0.06
C LEU A 116 -10.67 -11.15 -0.62
N ASN A 117 -11.85 -11.38 -1.19
CA ASN A 117 -12.64 -10.35 -1.83
C ASN A 117 -13.13 -9.29 -0.83
N ALA A 118 -13.45 -9.69 0.41
CA ALA A 118 -13.83 -8.76 1.47
C ALA A 118 -12.64 -7.87 1.87
N ALA A 119 -11.46 -8.44 2.09
CA ALA A 119 -10.24 -7.69 2.41
C ALA A 119 -9.86 -6.72 1.27
N ALA A 120 -9.93 -7.15 0.02
CA ALA A 120 -9.69 -6.29 -1.14
C ALA A 120 -10.69 -5.11 -1.20
N ARG A 121 -11.98 -5.35 -0.96
CA ARG A 121 -13.00 -4.30 -0.91
C ARG A 121 -12.77 -3.33 0.25
N HIS A 122 -12.41 -3.84 1.42
CA HIS A 122 -12.10 -3.01 2.59
C HIS A 122 -10.89 -2.11 2.31
N HIS A 123 -9.83 -2.66 1.72
CA HIS A 123 -8.68 -1.90 1.26
C HIS A 123 -9.09 -0.80 0.28
N SER A 124 -9.82 -1.12 -0.79
CA SER A 124 -10.29 -0.14 -1.78
C SER A 124 -11.22 0.93 -1.19
N ALA A 125 -11.99 0.62 -0.16
CA ALA A 125 -12.83 1.60 0.53
C ALA A 125 -12.00 2.63 1.32
N ILE A 126 -10.88 2.20 1.93
CA ILE A 126 -9.98 3.05 2.71
C ILE A 126 -9.04 3.87 1.83
N VAL A 127 -8.51 3.27 0.75
CA VAL A 127 -7.59 3.96 -0.16
C VAL A 127 -8.33 4.96 -1.06
N GLY A 128 -9.65 4.82 -1.22
CA GLY A 128 -10.33 5.29 -2.42
C GLY A 128 -9.96 4.39 -3.59
N ALA A 129 -10.70 4.44 -4.70
CA ALA A 129 -10.45 3.54 -5.82
C ALA A 129 -9.00 3.65 -6.36
N GLY A 130 -8.12 2.71 -5.97
CA GLY A 130 -6.80 2.48 -6.57
C GLY A 130 -6.62 0.98 -6.88
N PRO A 131 -5.87 0.58 -7.93
CA PRO A 131 -5.25 1.33 -9.02
C PRO A 131 -6.05 1.11 -10.33
N ALA A 132 -6.93 2.04 -10.70
CA ALA A 132 -7.67 1.99 -11.97
C ALA A 132 -7.24 3.09 -12.96
N THR A 133 -6.27 3.95 -12.62
CA THR A 133 -5.94 5.16 -13.38
C THR A 133 -4.57 5.14 -14.06
N LEU A 134 -4.05 3.95 -14.39
CA LEU A 134 -2.94 3.79 -15.35
C LEU A 134 -3.41 3.47 -16.78
N ARG A 135 -4.67 3.79 -17.11
CA ARG A 135 -5.23 3.85 -18.47
C ARG A 135 -6.06 5.13 -18.52
N THR A 136 -5.82 6.15 -19.35
CA THR A 136 -5.33 6.22 -20.74
C THR A 136 -4.76 7.64 -20.99
N PRO A 137 -3.80 7.83 -21.91
CA PRO A 137 -3.60 9.15 -22.49
C PRO A 137 -4.90 9.51 -23.23
N SER A 138 -5.55 10.60 -22.82
CA SER A 138 -6.59 11.22 -23.63
C SER A 138 -5.92 11.69 -24.92
N GLY A 139 -5.94 10.82 -25.94
CA GLY A 139 -5.76 11.21 -27.32
C GLY A 139 -6.88 12.16 -27.69
N CYS A 140 -6.64 13.45 -27.47
CA CYS A 140 -7.45 14.51 -28.04
C CYS A 140 -7.10 14.54 -29.53
N GLY A 141 -7.93 13.86 -30.33
CA GLY A 141 -7.91 14.00 -31.78
C GLY A 141 -8.20 15.45 -32.16
N ALA A 142 -7.38 15.97 -33.06
CA ALA A 142 -7.69 17.09 -33.92
C ALA A 142 -7.58 16.60 -35.37
#